data_AF-A0AB37C9D3-F1
#
_entry.id   AF-A0AB37C9D3-F1
#
_cell.length_a   1.000
_cell.length_b   1.000
_cell.length_c   1.000
_cell.angle_alpha   90.00
_cell.angle_beta   90.00
_cell.angle_gamma   90.00
#
_symmetry.space_group_name_H-M   'P 1'
#
loop_
_entity.id
_entity.type
_entity.pdbx_description
1 polymer ?
#
loop_
_entity_poly.entity_id
_entity_poly.type
_entity_poly.pdbx_seq_one_letter_code
_entity_poly.pdbx_strand_id
1 'polypeptide(L)'
;MGFLLNNDGENDFLLADTYSKDDIFWITLRGLISKGKIDEAEDMLFKEAEKNPSIEIYEIGEKMYSLLANKSEEELKKYNFSKEEIDLGLEDLKRLIDKHIL
;
A
#
# COMPACT_ATOMS: atom_id res chain seq x y z
N MET A 1 -26.32 17.79 -22.53
CA MET A 1 -26.62 16.56 -23.30
C MET A 1 -26.14 15.40 -22.47
N GLY A 2 -27.06 14.62 -21.91
CA GLY A 2 -26.72 13.40 -21.21
C GLY A 2 -26.25 12.34 -22.20
N PHE A 3 -25.31 11.51 -21.77
CA PHE A 3 -25.05 10.22 -22.41
C PHE A 3 -25.19 9.12 -21.37
N LEU A 4 -26.03 8.16 -21.72
CA LEU A 4 -26.25 6.90 -21.02
C LEU A 4 -25.01 6.03 -21.24
N LEU A 5 -24.44 5.49 -20.16
CA LEU A 5 -23.55 4.35 -20.27
C LEU A 5 -24.28 3.12 -19.70
N ASN A 6 -24.56 2.22 -20.64
CA ASN A 6 -25.07 0.90 -20.42
C ASN A 6 -24.05 0.06 -19.64
N ASN A 7 -24.62 -0.89 -18.92
CA ASN A 7 -23.99 -1.98 -18.22
C ASN A 7 -23.15 -2.86 -19.17
N ASP A 8 -22.10 -3.47 -18.58
CA ASP A 8 -21.26 -4.55 -19.11
C ASP A 8 -20.10 -4.20 -20.08
N GLY A 9 -18.87 -4.34 -19.59
CA GLY A 9 -17.66 -4.52 -20.42
C GLY A 9 -16.54 -3.51 -20.21
N GLU A 10 -15.86 -3.62 -19.06
CA GLU A 10 -14.48 -3.18 -18.77
C GLU A 10 -13.96 -1.88 -19.40
N ASN A 11 -14.07 -0.82 -18.59
CA ASN A 11 -13.50 0.51 -18.80
C ASN A 11 -11.96 0.50 -18.67
N ASP A 12 -11.24 -0.02 -19.66
CA ASP A 12 -9.76 -0.06 -19.66
C ASP A 12 -9.08 1.27 -20.10
N PHE A 13 -9.82 2.37 -20.29
CA PHE A 13 -9.26 3.59 -20.89
C PHE A 13 -9.69 4.92 -20.26
N LEU A 14 -10.03 4.97 -18.96
CA LEU A 14 -10.30 6.24 -18.25
C LEU A 14 -9.91 6.21 -16.75
N LEU A 15 -8.78 5.59 -16.39
CA LEU A 15 -8.40 5.47 -14.97
C LEU A 15 -7.35 6.49 -14.49
N ALA A 16 -6.73 7.26 -15.38
CA ALA A 16 -5.62 8.16 -15.02
C ALA A 16 -6.06 9.55 -14.50
N ASP A 17 -7.30 9.98 -14.76
CA ASP A 17 -7.79 11.32 -14.40
C ASP A 17 -8.56 11.36 -13.05
N THR A 18 -8.78 10.21 -12.40
CA THR A 18 -9.61 10.12 -11.18
C THR A 18 -8.85 9.61 -9.95
N TYR A 19 -7.66 9.04 -10.12
CA TYR A 19 -6.86 8.51 -9.01
C TYR A 19 -5.62 9.37 -8.79
N SER A 20 -5.41 9.80 -7.54
CA SER A 20 -4.16 10.46 -7.15
C SER A 20 -2.99 9.49 -7.32
N LYS A 21 -1.77 10.03 -7.37
CA LYS A 21 -0.54 9.24 -7.39
C LYS A 21 -0.50 8.25 -6.21
N ASP A 22 -1.02 8.67 -5.07
CA ASP A 22 -1.15 7.89 -3.84
C ASP A 22 -2.17 6.75 -3.94
N ASP A 23 -3.26 6.96 -4.67
CA ASP A 23 -4.26 5.91 -4.91
C ASP A 23 -3.69 4.81 -5.79
N ILE A 24 -2.97 5.18 -6.86
CA ILE A 24 -2.29 4.23 -7.74
C ILE A 24 -1.23 3.44 -6.94
N PHE A 25 -0.53 4.13 -6.06
CA PHE A 25 0.46 3.50 -5.17
C PHE A 25 -0.19 2.50 -4.22
N TRP A 26 -1.29 2.89 -3.56
CA TRP A 26 -2.06 2.01 -2.69
C TRP A 26 -2.64 0.79 -3.42
N ILE A 27 -3.22 0.98 -4.61
CA ILE A 27 -3.75 -0.12 -5.45
C ILE A 27 -2.63 -1.11 -5.77
N THR A 28 -1.44 -0.61 -6.09
CA THR A 28 -0.27 -1.44 -6.39
C THR A 28 0.19 -2.25 -5.17
N LEU A 29 0.34 -1.61 -4.02
CA LEU A 29 0.69 -2.26 -2.74
C LEU A 29 -0.32 -3.35 -2.39
N ARG A 30 -1.61 -3.03 -2.45
CA ARG A 30 -2.69 -3.98 -2.19
C ARG A 30 -2.65 -5.18 -3.14
N GLY A 31 -2.31 -4.94 -4.41
CA GLY A 31 -2.12 -6.00 -5.40
C GLY A 31 -1.00 -6.96 -5.04
N LEU A 32 0.13 -6.46 -4.52
CA LEU A 32 1.26 -7.28 -4.06
C LEU A 32 0.91 -8.10 -2.82
N ILE A 33 0.27 -7.49 -1.82
CA ILE A 33 -0.22 -8.17 -0.62
C ILE A 33 -1.19 -9.29 -0.98
N SER A 34 -2.09 -9.05 -1.94
CA SER A 34 -3.06 -10.07 -2.39
C SER A 34 -2.38 -11.24 -3.11
N LYS A 35 -1.20 -11.02 -3.72
CA LYS A 35 -0.35 -12.06 -4.30
C LYS A 35 0.56 -12.72 -3.28
N GLY A 36 0.54 -12.27 -2.02
CA GLY A 36 1.41 -12.78 -0.97
C GLY A 36 2.84 -12.27 -1.01
N LYS A 37 3.10 -11.22 -1.80
CA LYS A 37 4.42 -10.60 -1.96
C LYS A 37 4.54 -9.41 -1.01
N ILE A 38 4.52 -9.69 0.30
CA ILE A 38 4.55 -8.63 1.31
C ILE A 38 5.90 -7.92 1.31
N ASP A 39 7.00 -8.66 1.20
CA ASP A 39 8.36 -8.10 1.12
C ASP A 39 8.50 -7.11 -0.05
N GLU A 40 7.92 -7.42 -1.22
CA GLU A 40 7.93 -6.51 -2.38
C GLU A 40 7.08 -5.27 -2.11
N ALA A 41 5.96 -5.41 -1.40
CA ALA A 41 5.13 -4.26 -1.03
C ALA A 41 5.86 -3.35 -0.04
N GLU A 42 6.55 -3.93 0.95
CA GLU A 42 7.36 -3.20 1.91
C GLU A 42 8.54 -2.48 1.24
N ASP A 43 9.32 -3.17 0.41
CA ASP A 43 10.44 -2.58 -0.33
C ASP A 43 9.98 -1.38 -1.20
N MET A 44 8.81 -1.49 -1.83
CA MET A 44 8.21 -0.36 -2.56
C MET A 44 7.79 0.79 -1.65
N LEU A 45 7.19 0.49 -0.49
CA LEU A 45 6.80 1.47 0.51
C LEU A 45 8.01 2.25 1.02
N PHE A 46 9.07 1.55 1.42
CA PHE A 46 10.29 2.16 1.93
C PHE A 46 11.00 2.98 0.85
N LYS A 47 11.10 2.48 -0.39
CA LYS A 47 11.70 3.25 -1.49
C LYS A 47 10.97 4.56 -1.77
N GLU A 48 9.64 4.56 -1.72
CA GLU A 48 8.88 5.80 -1.90
C GLU A 48 9.05 6.71 -0.68
N ALA A 49 9.10 6.16 0.54
CA ALA A 49 9.35 6.91 1.76
C ALA A 49 10.76 7.53 1.81
N GLU A 50 11.79 6.85 1.30
CA GLU A 50 13.15 7.40 1.17
C GLU A 50 13.22 8.50 0.12
N LYS A 51 12.49 8.34 -0.98
CA LYS A 51 12.51 9.28 -2.10
C LYS A 51 11.67 10.52 -1.84
N ASN A 52 10.52 10.36 -1.21
CA ASN A 52 9.56 11.40 -0.90
C ASN A 52 8.95 11.16 0.50
N PRO A 53 9.73 11.43 1.57
CA PRO A 53 9.24 11.27 2.93
C PRO A 53 8.11 12.28 3.17
N SER A 54 6.88 11.78 3.24
CA SER A 54 5.69 12.58 3.53
C SER A 54 4.75 11.86 4.49
N ILE A 55 3.87 12.63 5.11
CA ILE A 55 2.81 12.08 5.97
C ILE A 55 1.89 11.17 5.15
N GLU A 56 1.62 11.48 3.89
CA GLU A 56 0.80 10.63 3.01
C GLU A 56 1.41 9.23 2.84
N ILE A 57 2.73 9.11 2.65
CA ILE A 57 3.40 7.81 2.55
C ILE A 57 3.32 7.04 3.87
N TYR A 58 3.48 7.73 5.00
CA TYR A 58 3.28 7.13 6.31
C TYR A 58 1.85 6.59 6.48
N GLU A 59 0.83 7.37 6.11
CA GLU A 59 -0.58 6.94 6.18
C GLU A 59 -0.86 5.72 5.29
N ILE A 60 -0.25 5.65 4.11
CA ILE A 60 -0.37 4.48 3.22
C ILE A 60 0.28 3.25 3.85
N GLY A 61 1.46 3.41 4.45
CA GLY A 61 2.14 2.36 5.19
C GLY A 61 1.35 1.88 6.40
N GLU A 62 0.81 2.80 7.20
CA GLU A 62 -0.04 2.48 8.35
C GLU A 62 -1.28 1.68 7.92
N LYS A 63 -1.92 2.07 6.80
CA LYS A 63 -3.03 1.29 6.20
C LYS A 63 -2.58 -0.10 5.77
N MET A 64 -1.39 -0.23 5.17
CA MET A 64 -0.83 -1.52 4.77
C MET A 64 -0.65 -2.44 5.98
N TYR A 65 0.09 -1.99 6.99
CA TYR A 65 0.37 -2.77 8.19
C TYR A 65 -0.91 -3.05 8.98
N SER A 66 -1.87 -2.12 9.02
CA SER A 66 -3.20 -2.36 9.61
C SER A 66 -3.96 -3.47 8.88
N LEU A 67 -3.89 -3.54 7.55
CA LEU A 67 -4.49 -4.65 6.79
C LEU A 67 -3.81 -5.99 7.11
N LEU A 68 -2.48 -6.00 7.24
CA LEU A 68 -1.73 -7.19 7.61
C LEU A 68 -2.01 -7.61 9.06
N ALA A 69 -2.13 -6.67 9.99
CA ALA A 69 -2.43 -6.93 11.40
C ALA A 69 -3.83 -7.53 11.60
N ASN A 70 -4.77 -7.18 10.72
CA ASN A 70 -6.10 -7.78 10.67
C ASN A 70 -6.12 -9.22 10.12
N LYS A 71 -5.03 -9.69 9.50
CA LYS A 71 -4.91 -11.09 9.06
C LYS A 71 -4.52 -11.99 10.22
N SER A 72 -5.01 -13.23 10.17
CA SER A 72 -4.60 -14.28 11.10
C SER A 72 -3.14 -14.65 10.90
N GLU A 73 -2.46 -15.13 11.95
CA GLU A 73 -1.08 -15.63 11.86
C GLU A 73 -0.91 -16.72 10.79
N GLU A 74 -1.94 -17.56 10.58
CA GLU A 74 -1.92 -18.58 9.52
C GLU A 74 -1.85 -17.98 8.12
N GLU A 75 -2.54 -16.86 7.88
CA GLU A 75 -2.49 -16.14 6.61
C GLU A 75 -1.16 -15.43 6.41
N LEU A 76 -0.64 -14.80 7.47
CA LEU A 76 0.67 -14.16 7.44
C LEU A 76 1.78 -15.20 7.16
N LYS A 77 1.72 -16.37 7.81
CA LYS A 77 2.67 -17.47 7.55
C LYS A 77 2.63 -17.98 6.11
N LYS A 78 1.47 -17.99 5.45
CA LYS A 78 1.39 -18.35 4.01
C LYS A 78 2.19 -17.39 3.13
N TYR A 79 2.37 -16.16 3.59
CA TYR A 79 3.12 -15.12 2.93
C TYR A 79 4.52 -14.93 3.52
N ASN A 80 4.97 -15.91 4.33
CA ASN A 80 6.25 -15.89 5.02
C ASN A 80 6.46 -14.62 5.87
N PHE A 81 5.38 -14.09 6.43
CA PHE A 81 5.34 -12.86 7.21
C PHE A 81 4.82 -13.11 8.63
N SER A 82 5.16 -12.22 9.55
CA SER A 82 4.87 -12.34 10.98
C SER A 82 4.34 -11.04 11.56
N LYS A 83 3.61 -11.12 12.69
CA LYS A 83 3.14 -9.91 13.39
C LYS A 83 4.30 -9.06 13.94
N GLU A 84 5.41 -9.70 14.29
CA GLU A 84 6.63 -9.01 14.70
C GLU A 84 7.21 -8.18 13.56
N GLU A 85 7.18 -8.68 12.32
CA GLU A 85 7.64 -7.96 11.12
C GLU A 85 6.73 -6.76 10.79
N ILE A 86 5.42 -6.89 11.03
CA ILE A 86 4.47 -5.77 10.92
C ILE A 86 4.87 -4.62 11.87
N ASP A 87 5.15 -4.95 13.13
CA ASP A 87 5.45 -3.96 14.16
C ASP A 87 6.82 -3.30 13.92
N LEU A 88 7.83 -4.12 13.60
CA LEU A 88 9.18 -3.64 13.24
C LEU A 88 9.15 -2.75 12.00
N GLY A 89 8.46 -3.18 10.94
CA GLY A 89 8.35 -2.42 9.70
C GLY A 89 7.63 -1.08 9.88
N LEU A 90 6.56 -1.04 10.69
CA LEU A 90 5.87 0.21 11.01
C LEU A 90 6.74 1.15 11.85
N GLU A 91 7.49 0.63 12.82
CA GLU A 91 8.43 1.42 13.62
C GLU A 91 9.56 2.00 12.76
N ASP A 92 10.12 1.20 11.86
CA ASP A 92 11.18 1.64 10.94
C ASP A 92 10.67 2.67 9.93
N LEU A 93 9.47 2.49 9.38
CA LEU A 93 8.84 3.48 8.51
C LEU A 93 8.64 4.80 9.25
N LYS A 94 8.12 4.74 10.48
CA LYS A 94 7.93 5.92 11.32
C LYS A 94 9.25 6.63 11.55
N ARG A 95 10.30 5.91 11.93
CA ARG A 95 11.65 6.48 12.13
C ARG A 95 12.22 7.10 10.87
N LEU A 96 11.99 6.47 9.72
CA LEU A 96 12.48 6.95 8.43
C LEU A 96 11.86 8.30 8.07
N ILE A 97 10.54 8.40 8.24
CA ILE A 97 9.77 9.63 8.00
C ILE A 97 10.17 10.71 9.02
N ASP A 98 10.21 10.37 10.31
CA ASP A 98 10.60 11.28 11.40
C ASP A 98 11.99 11.89 11.15
N LYS A 99 12.96 11.06 10.74
CA LYS A 99 14.33 11.48 10.42
C LYS A 99 14.44 12.45 9.23
N HIS A 100 13.48 12.45 8.32
CA HIS A 100 13.52 13.30 7.12
C HIS A 100 12.59 14.52 7.19
N ILE A 101 11.56 14.50 8.04
CA ILE A 101 10.58 15.58 8.18
C ILE A 101 10.89 16.54 9.36
N LEU A 102 11.55 16.07 10.42
CA LEU A 102 11.97 16.89 11.57
C LEU A 102 13.44 17.33 11.48
#